data_AF-A0A316MGA6-F1
#
_entry.id   AF-A0A316MGA6-F1
#
_cell.length_a   1.000
_cell.length_b   1.000
_cell.length_c   1.000
_cell.angle_alpha   90.00
_cell.angle_beta   90.00
_cell.angle_gamma   90.00
#
_symmetry.space_group_name_H-M   'P 1'
#
loop_
_entity.id
_entity.type
_entity.pdbx_description
1 polymer ?
#
loop_
_entity_poly.entity_id
_entity_poly.type
_entity_poly.pdbx_seq_one_letter_code
_entity_poly.pdbx_strand_id
1 'polypeptide(L)'
;MSVPTTEPVCYIVGAGECGGLNFSKTTGDLVIAADGGLTYLEREGIAPDLVLGDFDSLEGDRPSGNVLAYPSEKDETDMFLAVRYA
;
A
#
# COMPACT_ATOMS: atom_id res chain seq x y z
N MET A 1 5.66 -5.76 33.56
CA MET A 1 5.96 -6.64 32.42
C MET A 1 6.09 -5.75 31.21
N SER A 2 7.29 -5.54 30.68
CA SER A 2 7.46 -4.81 29.42
C SER A 2 6.90 -5.70 28.32
N VAL A 3 5.87 -5.21 27.63
CA VAL A 3 5.40 -5.83 26.39
C VAL A 3 6.60 -5.78 25.42
N PRO A 4 7.00 -6.90 24.79
CA PRO A 4 8.02 -6.82 23.75
C PRO A 4 7.45 -5.96 22.63
N THR A 5 7.99 -4.75 22.47
CA THR A 5 7.65 -3.88 21.35
C THR A 5 8.40 -4.45 20.14
N THR A 6 7.71 -5.26 19.35
CA THR A 6 8.15 -5.52 17.98
C THR A 6 8.32 -4.19 17.28
N GLU A 7 9.43 -3.99 16.59
CA GLU A 7 9.64 -2.76 15.84
C GLU A 7 8.50 -2.58 14.82
N PRO A 8 8.01 -1.35 14.61
CA PRO A 8 6.98 -1.08 13.61
C PRO A 8 7.38 -1.63 12.24
N VAL A 9 6.45 -2.31 11.57
CA VAL A 9 6.64 -2.86 10.22
C VAL A 9 5.90 -2.01 9.20
N CYS A 10 6.55 -1.71 8.07
CA CYS A 10 5.88 -1.14 6.90
C CYS A 10 5.61 -2.25 5.88
N TYR A 11 4.33 -2.51 5.61
CA TYR A 11 3.86 -3.42 4.58
C TYR A 11 3.55 -2.63 3.31
N ILE A 12 4.25 -2.94 2.22
CA ILE A 12 3.99 -2.34 0.90
C ILE A 12 3.38 -3.43 0.01
N VAL A 13 2.18 -3.19 -0.52
CA VAL A 13 1.48 -4.11 -1.41
C VAL A 13 1.41 -3.51 -2.80
N GLY A 14 1.94 -4.19 -3.81
CA GLY A 14 1.92 -3.76 -5.21
C GLY A 14 0.93 -4.54 -6.08
N ALA A 15 0.90 -4.19 -7.36
CA ALA A 15 -0.04 -4.75 -8.34
C ALA A 15 0.37 -6.10 -8.97
N GLY A 16 1.51 -6.68 -8.60
CA GLY A 16 1.94 -7.99 -9.10
C GLY A 16 0.97 -9.12 -8.72
N GLU A 17 1.01 -10.25 -9.45
CA GLU A 17 0.15 -11.40 -9.16
C GLU A 17 0.30 -11.86 -7.69
N CYS A 18 -0.79 -11.82 -6.93
CA CYS A 18 -0.79 -12.12 -5.50
C CYS A 18 -1.84 -13.17 -5.14
N GLY A 19 -1.36 -14.34 -4.69
CA GLY A 19 -2.20 -15.46 -4.23
C GLY A 19 -2.86 -15.25 -2.86
N GLY A 20 -2.60 -14.13 -2.19
CA GLY A 20 -3.13 -13.79 -0.87
C GLY A 20 -2.12 -13.03 -0.02
N LEU A 21 -2.62 -12.24 0.94
CA LEU A 21 -1.79 -11.51 1.89
C LEU A 21 -1.72 -12.28 3.20
N ASN A 22 -0.52 -12.51 3.72
CA ASN A 22 -0.31 -13.21 4.99
C ASN A 22 0.44 -12.31 5.98
N PHE A 23 -0.22 -11.25 6.43
CA PHE A 23 0.27 -10.39 7.51
C PHE A 23 -0.89 -9.87 8.34
N SER A 24 -0.59 -9.37 9.53
CA SER A 24 -1.57 -8.73 10.41
C SER A 24 -1.00 -7.42 10.88
N LYS A 25 -1.72 -6.33 10.56
CA LYS A 25 -1.36 -4.98 10.99
C LYS A 25 -1.57 -4.84 12.50
N THR A 26 -0.55 -4.40 13.21
CA THR A 26 -0.60 -4.07 14.63
C THR A 26 -0.47 -2.56 14.86
N THR A 27 -0.58 -2.13 16.12
CA THR A 27 -0.47 -0.69 16.45
C THR A 27 0.96 -0.21 16.18
N GLY A 28 1.10 0.78 15.31
CA GLY A 28 2.38 1.35 14.91
C GLY A 28 2.84 0.91 13.53
N ASP A 29 2.28 -0.18 12.98
CA ASP A 29 2.58 -0.62 11.62
C ASP A 29 1.97 0.32 10.57
N LEU A 30 2.60 0.35 9.40
CA LEU A 30 2.18 1.12 8.24
C LEU A 30 1.79 0.18 7.10
N VAL A 31 0.66 0.43 6.43
CA VAL A 31 0.25 -0.31 5.24
C VAL A 31 0.12 0.64 4.06
N ILE A 32 0.92 0.44 3.02
CA ILE A 32 0.91 1.22 1.78
C ILE A 32 0.40 0.35 0.63
N ALA A 33 -0.65 0.79 -0.05
CA ALA A 33 -1.01 0.29 -1.38
C ALA A 33 -0.26 1.06 -2.45
N ALA A 34 0.54 0.35 -3.25
CA ALA A 34 1.11 0.86 -4.49
C ALA A 34 0.18 0.47 -5.66
N ASP A 35 -0.52 1.45 -6.19
CA ASP A 35 -1.44 1.35 -7.32
C ASP A 35 -2.44 0.19 -7.17
N GLY A 36 -2.45 -0.78 -8.09
CA GLY A 36 -3.32 -1.97 -8.04
C GLY A 36 -3.17 -2.85 -6.79
N GLY A 37 -2.16 -2.61 -5.94
CA GLY A 37 -2.04 -3.22 -4.62
C GLY A 37 -3.23 -2.95 -3.69
N LEU A 38 -3.95 -1.84 -3.92
CA LEU A 38 -5.19 -1.51 -3.22
C LEU A 38 -6.23 -2.64 -3.35
N THR A 39 -6.40 -3.20 -4.55
CA THR A 39 -7.38 -4.27 -4.82
C THR A 39 -7.13 -5.51 -3.96
N TYR A 40 -5.88 -5.87 -3.70
CA TYR A 40 -5.55 -6.99 -2.82
C TYR A 40 -5.87 -6.68 -1.36
N LEU A 41 -5.56 -5.47 -0.89
CA LEU A 41 -5.89 -5.04 0.46
C LEU A 41 -7.41 -5.03 0.70
N GLU A 42 -8.18 -4.50 -0.25
CA GLU A 42 -9.64 -4.50 -0.20
C GLU A 42 -10.22 -5.91 -0.16
N ARG A 43 -9.70 -6.83 -0.99
CA ARG A 43 -10.12 -8.23 -1.03
C ARG A 43 -9.91 -8.94 0.31
N GLU A 44 -8.83 -8.62 1.01
CA GLU A 44 -8.49 -9.21 2.32
C GLU A 44 -9.08 -8.40 3.50
N GLY A 45 -9.82 -7.32 3.23
CA GLY A 45 -10.42 -6.47 4.26
C GLY A 45 -9.39 -5.68 5.10
N ILE A 46 -8.20 -5.44 4.56
CA ILE A 46 -7.13 -4.68 5.21
C ILE A 46 -7.21 -3.23 4.73
N ALA A 47 -7.39 -2.28 5.65
CA ALA A 47 -7.40 -0.86 5.30
C ALA A 47 -5.95 -0.32 5.14
N PRO A 48 -5.59 0.25 3.97
CA PRO A 48 -4.31 0.95 3.83
C PRO A 48 -4.29 2.23 4.66
N ASP A 49 -3.11 2.60 5.13
CA ASP A 49 -2.84 3.93 5.70
C ASP A 49 -2.51 4.96 4.62
N LEU A 50 -1.95 4.49 3.49
CA LEU A 50 -1.63 5.29 2.32
C LEU A 50 -1.92 4.50 1.05
N VAL A 51 -2.52 5.15 0.08
CA VAL A 51 -2.57 4.67 -1.31
C VAL A 51 -1.71 5.60 -2.16
N LEU A 52 -0.82 5.04 -2.97
CA LEU A 52 0.09 5.81 -3.80
C LEU A 52 0.19 5.21 -5.20
N GLY A 53 0.26 6.06 -6.21
CA GLY A 53 0.40 5.65 -7.60
C GLY A 53 -0.06 6.72 -8.58
N ASP A 54 0.01 6.43 -9.88
CA ASP A 54 -0.63 7.27 -10.90
C ASP A 54 -2.09 6.87 -11.19
N PHE A 55 -2.48 5.67 -10.77
CA PHE A 55 -3.84 5.13 -10.91
C PHE A 55 -4.29 5.03 -12.36
N ASP A 56 -3.35 4.90 -13.30
CA ASP A 56 -3.68 4.73 -14.72
C ASP A 56 -4.23 3.33 -15.05
N SER A 57 -3.95 2.38 -14.15
CA SER A 57 -4.29 0.97 -14.26
C SER A 57 -5.56 0.58 -13.49
N LEU A 58 -6.12 1.50 -12.70
CA LEU A 58 -7.36 1.27 -11.95
C LEU A 58 -8.58 1.48 -12.85
N GLU A 59 -9.38 0.43 -13.02
CA GLU A 59 -10.73 0.55 -13.59
C GLU A 59 -11.73 0.95 -12.50
N GLY A 60 -12.32 2.14 -12.61
CA GLY A 60 -13.36 2.62 -11.69
C GLY A 60 -13.07 3.98 -11.06
N ASP A 61 -13.61 4.19 -9.86
CA ASP A 61 -13.41 5.43 -9.10
C ASP A 61 -11.98 5.50 -8.55
N ARG A 62 -11.40 6.69 -8.58
CA ARG A 62 -10.09 6.93 -7.96
C ARG A 62 -10.16 6.67 -6.45
N PRO A 63 -9.07 6.14 -5.86
CA PRO A 63 -9.02 5.94 -4.42
C PRO A 63 -9.26 7.26 -3.67
N SER A 64 -9.87 7.14 -2.49
CA SER A 64 -10.16 8.27 -1.60
C SER A 64 -9.50 8.07 -0.24
N GLY A 65 -9.45 9.12 0.58
CA GLY A 65 -8.75 9.10 1.87
C GLY A 65 -7.33 9.64 1.77
N ASN A 66 -6.38 8.97 2.40
CA ASN A 66 -4.97 9.37 2.35
C ASN A 66 -4.32 8.83 1.08
N VAL A 67 -4.28 9.66 0.05
CA VAL A 67 -3.84 9.29 -1.30
C VAL A 67 -2.73 10.23 -1.74
N LEU A 68 -1.63 9.66 -2.24
CA LEU A 68 -0.55 10.39 -2.87
C LEU A 68 -0.46 10.02 -4.34
N ALA A 69 -1.02 10.90 -5.17
CA ALA A 69 -1.10 10.70 -6.61
C ALA A 69 0.15 11.23 -7.34
N TYR A 70 0.65 10.48 -8.31
CA TYR A 70 1.74 10.89 -9.20
C TYR A 70 1.25 11.06 -10.64
N PRO A 71 2.00 11.78 -11.49
CA PRO A 71 1.81 11.73 -12.94
C PRO A 71 2.05 10.30 -13.47
N SER A 72 1.37 9.97 -14.58
CA SER A 72 1.60 8.70 -15.30
C SER A 72 2.96 8.67 -16.01
N GLU A 73 3.40 9.82 -16.55
CA GLU A 73 4.74 9.96 -17.13
C GLU A 73 5.75 10.32 -16.03
N LYS A 74 6.60 9.36 -15.69
CA LYS A 74 7.67 9.46 -14.68
C LYS A 74 8.71 8.35 -14.89
N ASP A 75 9.90 8.54 -14.32
CA ASP A 75 10.99 7.54 -14.40
C ASP A 75 10.82 6.43 -13.35
N GLU A 76 10.25 6.76 -12.19
CA GLU A 76 10.08 5.82 -11.08
C GLU A 76 8.79 5.01 -11.18
N THR A 77 8.87 3.72 -10.82
CA THR A 77 7.67 2.90 -10.64
C THR A 77 6.96 3.25 -9.33
N ASP A 78 5.66 3.01 -9.27
CA ASP A 78 4.89 3.24 -8.04
C ASP A 78 5.41 2.40 -6.86
N MET A 79 5.89 1.18 -7.12
CA MET A 79 6.56 0.37 -6.09
C MET A 79 7.82 1.06 -5.54
N PHE A 80 8.65 1.64 -6.42
CA PHE A 80 9.83 2.37 -5.97
C PHE A 80 9.46 3.62 -5.16
N LEU A 81 8.43 4.35 -5.59
CA LEU A 81 7.92 5.52 -4.86
C LEU A 81 7.37 5.14 -3.48
N ALA A 82 6.70 3.99 -3.35
CA ALA A 82 6.24 3.47 -2.06
C ALA A 82 7.41 3.17 -1.12
N VAL A 83 8.47 2.51 -1.63
CA VAL A 83 9.68 2.22 -0.85
C VAL A 83 10.43 3.50 -0.47
N ARG A 84 10.38 4.54 -1.30
CA ARG A 84 10.99 5.86 -1.01
C ARG A 84 10.21 6.66 0.02
N TYR A 85 8.91 6.43 0.14
CA TYR A 85 8.06 7.07 1.14
C TYR A 85 8.27 6.46 2.53
N ALA A 86 8.41 5.13 2.59
CA ALA A 86 8.63 4.37 3.81
C ALA A 86 10.03 4.57 4.42
#